data_AF-A0A6N6KCD3-F1
#
_entry.id   AF-A0A6N6KCD3-F1
#
_cell.length_a   1.000
_cell.length_b   1.000
_cell.length_c   1.000
_cell.angle_alpha   90.00
_cell.angle_beta   90.00
_cell.angle_gamma   90.00
#
_symmetry.space_group_name_H-M   'P 1'
#
loop_
_entity.id
_entity.type
_entity.pdbx_description
1 polymer ?
#
loop_
_entity_poly.entity_id
_entity_poly.type
_entity_poly.pdbx_seq_one_letter_code
_entity_poly.pdbx_strand_id
1 'polypeptide(L)' 'MKLKSTTQIALDNLIFTPTKRSRNKSKPIPTASEVKSYDPTYPLIAKRWLRVKARRKHG' A
#
# COMPACT_ATOMS: atom_id res chain seq x y z
N MET A 1 10.12 14.17 -43.90
CA MET A 1 9.67 13.32 -42.78
C MET A 1 9.55 11.90 -43.30
N LYS A 2 10.28 10.92 -42.76
CA LYS A 2 10.16 9.52 -43.22
C LYS A 2 8.83 8.95 -42.73
N LEU A 3 7.98 8.53 -43.67
CA LEU A 3 6.76 7.78 -43.37
C LEU A 3 7.17 6.43 -42.75
N LYS A 4 6.65 6.13 -41.56
CA LYS A 4 6.84 4.81 -40.94
C LYS A 4 6.02 3.76 -41.72
N SER A 5 6.58 2.57 -41.90
CA SER A 5 5.85 1.41 -42.44
C SER A 5 4.61 1.10 -41.59
N THR A 6 3.53 0.66 -42.21
CA THR A 6 2.29 0.24 -41.52
C THR A 6 2.55 -0.86 -40.49
N THR A 7 3.47 -1.78 -40.81
CA THR A 7 3.93 -2.84 -39.90
C THR A 7 4.64 -2.28 -38.68
N GLN A 8 5.47 -1.26 -38.84
CA GLN A 8 6.17 -0.61 -37.74
C GLN A 8 5.17 0.09 -36.79
N ILE A 9 4.15 0.75 -37.35
CA ILE A 9 3.10 1.41 -36.57
C ILE A 9 2.30 0.37 -35.77
N ALA A 10 1.97 -0.77 -36.37
CA ALA A 10 1.27 -1.84 -35.68
C ALA A 10 2.09 -2.41 -34.51
N LEU A 11 3.39 -2.67 -34.72
CA LEU A 11 4.28 -3.14 -33.66
C LEU A 11 4.45 -2.12 -32.53
N ASP A 12 4.60 -0.84 -32.85
CA ASP A 12 4.70 0.25 -31.85
C ASP A 12 3.44 0.29 -30.95
N ASN A 13 2.26 -0.02 -31.50
CA ASN A 13 0.99 -0.06 -30.76
C ASN A 13 0.79 -1.35 -29.94
N LEU A 14 1.46 -2.45 -30.31
CA LEU A 14 1.39 -3.72 -29.59
C LEU A 14 2.18 -3.70 -28.28
N ILE A 15 3.14 -2.80 -28.13
CA ILE A 15 3.93 -2.66 -26.91
C ILE A 15 3.04 -2.13 -25.80
N PHE A 16 2.88 -2.92 -24.73
CA PHE A 16 2.13 -2.50 -23.55
C PHE A 16 2.79 -1.27 -22.92
N THR A 17 2.19 -0.10 -23.15
CA THR A 17 2.60 1.14 -22.49
C THR A 17 1.68 1.36 -21.29
N PRO A 18 2.17 1.20 -20.05
CA PRO A 18 1.34 1.41 -18.87
C PRO A 18 0.83 2.86 -18.87
N THR A 19 -0.50 2.98 -18.92
CA THR A 19 -1.18 4.28 -18.93
C THR A 19 -0.83 5.06 -17.67
N LYS A 20 -0.96 6.40 -17.70
CA LYS A 20 -0.72 7.24 -16.51
C LYS A 20 -1.50 6.78 -15.27
N ARG A 21 -2.64 6.11 -15.47
CA ARG A 21 -3.48 5.52 -14.41
C ARG A 21 -2.98 4.16 -13.90
N SER A 22 -2.30 3.40 -14.76
CA SER A 22 -1.73 2.07 -14.46
C SER A 22 -0.32 2.15 -13.89
N ARG A 23 0.44 3.22 -14.15
CA ARG A 23 1.66 3.51 -13.40
C ARG A 23 1.27 3.57 -11.92
N ASN A 24 1.90 2.71 -11.11
CA ASN A 24 1.71 2.64 -9.67
C ASN A 24 1.38 4.02 -9.10
N LYS A 25 0.13 4.23 -8.69
CA LYS A 25 -0.17 5.41 -7.88
C LYS A 25 0.65 5.25 -6.62
N SER A 26 1.68 6.07 -6.48
CA SER A 26 2.42 6.17 -5.23
C SER A 26 1.40 6.32 -4.10
N LYS A 27 1.49 5.45 -3.09
CA LYS A 27 0.69 5.64 -1.89
C LYS A 27 1.05 7.03 -1.34
N PRO A 28 0.07 7.87 -0.95
CA PRO A 28 0.39 9.16 -0.38
C PRO A 28 1.29 8.97 0.84
N ILE A 29 2.29 9.83 0.98
CA ILE A 29 3.13 9.86 2.17
C ILE A 29 2.19 10.24 3.32
N PRO A 30 2.12 9.45 4.40
CA PRO A 30 1.25 9.76 5.53
C PRO A 30 1.62 11.11 6.12
N THR A 31 0.62 11.86 6.54
CA THR A 31 0.81 13.12 7.29
C THR A 31 1.45 12.80 8.64
N ALA A 32 2.19 13.73 9.26
CA ALA A 32 2.86 13.50 10.55
C ALA A 32 1.92 12.97 11.65
N SER A 33 0.64 13.33 11.61
CA SER A 33 -0.41 12.81 12.50
C SER A 33 -0.80 11.35 12.26
N GLU A 34 -0.64 10.86 11.03
CA GLU A 34 -0.96 9.49 10.60
C GLU A 34 0.23 8.54 10.77
N VAL A 35 1.43 9.08 11.00
CA VAL A 35 2.64 8.30 11.28
C VAL A 35 2.52 7.71 12.67
N LYS A 36 2.18 6.42 12.74
CA LYS A 36 2.19 5.70 14.01
C LYS A 36 3.62 5.50 14.51
N SER A 37 3.98 6.17 15.59
CA SER A 37 5.20 5.87 16.33
C SER A 37 5.03 4.63 17.22
N TYR A 38 6.15 4.02 17.60
CA TYR A 38 6.15 2.94 18.59
C TYR A 38 5.83 3.51 19.99
N ASP A 39 4.73 3.06 20.59
CA ASP A 39 4.41 3.31 22.01
C ASP A 39 4.88 2.11 22.85
N PRO A 40 5.88 2.28 23.73
CA PRO A 40 6.38 1.21 24.59
C PRO A 40 5.34 0.74 25.64
N THR A 41 4.33 1.55 25.93
CA THR A 41 3.29 1.25 26.93
C THR A 41 2.19 0.35 26.36
N TYR A 42 1.88 0.51 25.07
CA TYR A 42 0.87 -0.27 24.35
C TYR A 42 0.95 -1.79 24.58
N PRO A 43 2.10 -2.47 24.42
CA PRO A 43 2.18 -3.92 24.63
C PRO A 43 1.88 -4.35 26.08
N LEU A 44 2.20 -3.50 27.06
CA LEU A 44 1.91 -3.78 28.48
C LEU A 44 0.41 -3.70 28.76
N ILE A 45 -0.24 -2.66 28.23
CA ILE A 45 -1.69 -2.47 28.35
C ILE A 45 -2.42 -3.61 27.64
N ALA A 46 -2.04 -3.97 26.41
CA ALA A 46 -2.64 -5.07 25.67
C ALA A 46 -2.57 -6.40 26.45
N LYS A 47 -1.41 -6.72 27.02
CA LYS A 47 -1.24 -7.92 27.88
C LYS A 47 -2.12 -7.85 29.13
N ARG A 48 -2.24 -6.69 29.78
CA ARG A 48 -3.14 -6.50 30.94
C ARG A 48 -4.58 -6.79 30.57
N TRP A 49 -5.07 -6.27 29.45
CA TRP A 49 -6.44 -6.50 28.97
C TRP A 49 -6.72 -7.98 28.70
N LEU A 50 -5.79 -8.68 28.06
CA LEU A 50 -5.92 -10.13 27.81
C LEU A 50 -6.02 -10.92 29.13
N ARG A 51 -5.20 -10.59 30.14
CA ARG A 51 -5.29 -11.23 31.47
C ARG A 51 -6.64 -10.99 32.14
N VAL A 52 -7.16 -9.76 32.07
CA VAL A 52 -8.48 -9.43 32.64
C VAL A 52 -9.59 -10.22 31.95
N LYS A 53 -9.57 -10.31 30.62
CA LYS A 53 -10.55 -11.12 29.87
C LYS A 53 -10.46 -12.60 30.21
N ALA A 54 -9.26 -13.16 30.30
CA ALA A 54 -9.07 -14.57 30.65
C ALA A 54 -9.63 -14.89 32.04
N ARG A 55 -9.39 -14.03 33.03
CA ARG A 55 -9.93 -14.18 34.39
C ARG A 55 -11.46 -14.14 34.43
N ARG A 56 -12.09 -13.26 33.63
CA ARG A 56 -13.56 -13.20 33.49
C ARG A 56 -14.17 -14.45 32.84
N LYS A 57 -13.42 -15.20 32.03
CA LYS A 57 -13.90 -16.41 31.35
C LYS A 57 -13.87 -17.66 32.25
N HIS A 58 -12.97 -17.67 33.24
CA HIS A 58 -12.70 -18.83 34.10
C HIS A 58 -13.13 -18.62 35.57
N GLY A 59 -13.78 -17.49 35.87
CA GLY A 59 -14.34 -17.18 37.19
C GLY A 59 -15.85 -17.08 37.15
#